data_AF-A0A7G2ITV3-F1
#
_entry.id   AF-A0A7G2ITV3-F1
#
_cell.length_a   1.000
_cell.length_b   1.000
_cell.length_c   1.000
_cell.angle_alpha   90.00
_cell.angle_beta   90.00
_cell.angle_gamma   90.00
#
_symmetry.space_group_name_H-M   'P 1'
#
loop_
_entity.id
_entity.type
_entity.pdbx_description
1 polymer ?
#
loop_
_entity_poly.entity_id
_entity_poly.type
_entity_poly.pdbx_seq_one_letter_code
_entity_poly.pdbx_strand_id
1 'polypeptide(L)'
;MARAVKTTAGEALDAELSANFKAYIDGLQPMLKYAKNGMFEAIINHENEQARPLDSAYNKVLLKAIDIRTARANQLSEQAHQRTQLGMAFMLGAFVLALALTVMTFIVLRRTVIHPLLRAAQRIEQISEGDLTMPEEPTGRSEIGRLSRHLQTMQRSLAKTVGTVRQGAEEIYRGTSEISAGNTDLSSRTEQQAAAIEQTAASMEELTATVKQKRRQRASCEYAGGRCVRQGQPGRSDGLWCGENHGQYLNELEEKSLKLPPLLTALPSRPISWR
;
A
#
# COMPACT_ATOMS: atom_id res chain seq x y z
N MET A 1 18.73 -37.75 -76.35
CA MET A 1 18.64 -37.19 -74.98
C MET A 1 17.24 -37.42 -74.46
N ALA A 2 17.05 -38.35 -73.51
CA ALA A 2 15.74 -38.65 -72.94
C ALA A 2 15.35 -37.58 -71.92
N ARG A 3 14.13 -37.03 -72.04
CA ARG A 3 13.63 -35.95 -71.18
C ARG A 3 12.90 -36.53 -69.97
N ALA A 4 13.16 -36.00 -68.77
CA ALA A 4 12.61 -36.51 -67.52
C ALA A 4 11.11 -36.21 -67.28
N VAL A 5 10.56 -35.16 -67.90
CA VAL A 5 9.12 -34.81 -67.80
C VAL A 5 8.61 -34.43 -69.17
N LYS A 6 7.70 -35.24 -69.72
CA LYS A 6 7.05 -34.99 -71.00
C LYS A 6 5.57 -34.69 -70.79
N THR A 7 5.06 -33.66 -71.46
CA THR A 7 3.61 -33.41 -71.57
C THR A 7 3.05 -34.26 -72.70
N THR A 8 1.79 -34.69 -72.62
CA THR A 8 1.08 -35.38 -73.71
C THR A 8 1.18 -34.64 -75.06
N ALA A 9 1.07 -33.31 -75.07
CA ALA A 9 1.25 -32.48 -76.26
C ALA A 9 2.71 -32.53 -76.79
N GLY A 10 3.70 -32.36 -75.92
CA GLY A 10 5.12 -32.50 -76.28
C GLY A 10 5.53 -33.90 -76.74
N GLU A 11 4.92 -34.96 -76.22
CA GLU A 11 5.15 -36.34 -76.68
C GLU A 11 4.61 -36.58 -78.09
N ALA A 12 3.44 -36.01 -78.39
CA ALA A 12 2.87 -36.08 -79.74
C ALA A 12 3.77 -35.37 -80.77
N LEU A 13 4.42 -34.26 -80.39
CA LEU A 13 5.36 -33.55 -81.26
C LEU A 13 6.75 -34.20 -81.36
N ASP A 14 7.18 -35.04 -80.39
CA ASP A 14 8.51 -35.68 -80.43
C ASP A 14 8.65 -36.60 -81.66
N ALA A 15 7.58 -37.34 -82.01
CA ALA A 15 7.57 -38.22 -83.18
C ALA A 15 7.59 -37.43 -84.49
N GLU A 16 6.78 -36.38 -84.59
CA GLU A 16 6.71 -35.49 -85.76
C GLU A 16 8.03 -34.70 -85.95
N LEU A 17 8.64 -34.23 -84.86
CA LEU A 17 9.91 -33.51 -84.90
C LEU A 17 11.06 -34.41 -85.34
N SER A 18 11.12 -35.65 -84.83
CA SER A 18 12.14 -36.64 -85.21
C SER A 18 12.01 -37.04 -86.68
N ALA A 19 10.78 -37.25 -87.15
CA ALA A 19 10.51 -37.58 -88.55
C ALA A 19 10.90 -36.44 -89.50
N ASN A 20 10.52 -35.20 -89.21
CA ASN A 20 10.88 -34.04 -90.03
C ASN A 20 12.38 -33.72 -89.97
N PHE A 21 13.02 -33.90 -88.80
CA PHE A 21 14.47 -33.75 -88.66
C PHE A 21 15.22 -34.77 -89.52
N LYS A 22 14.81 -36.04 -89.46
CA LYS A 22 15.39 -37.10 -90.28
C LYS A 22 15.20 -36.81 -91.77
N ALA A 23 13.99 -36.43 -92.18
CA ALA A 23 13.70 -36.08 -93.57
C ALA A 23 14.55 -34.89 -94.05
N TYR A 24 14.76 -33.87 -93.22
CA TYR A 24 15.64 -32.75 -93.52
C TYR A 24 17.10 -33.18 -93.69
N ILE A 25 17.66 -33.95 -92.76
CA ILE A 25 19.04 -34.46 -92.84
C ILE A 25 19.24 -35.37 -94.06
N ASP A 26 18.30 -36.28 -94.32
CA ASP A 26 18.36 -37.19 -95.45
C ASP A 26 18.25 -36.41 -96.79
N GLY A 27 17.41 -35.37 -96.83
CA GLY A 27 17.26 -34.46 -97.97
C GLY A 27 18.51 -33.62 -98.28
N LEU A 28 19.39 -33.42 -97.31
CA LEU A 28 20.67 -32.72 -97.49
C LEU A 28 21.80 -33.64 -97.98
N GLN A 29 21.69 -34.97 -97.88
CA GLN A 29 22.75 -35.90 -98.31
C GLN A 29 23.13 -35.78 -99.80
N PRO A 30 22.18 -35.61 -100.76
CA PRO A 30 22.52 -35.42 -102.17
C PRO A 30 23.35 -34.17 -102.43
N MET A 31 23.17 -33.10 -101.64
CA MET A 31 23.96 -31.87 -101.77
C MET A 31 25.44 -32.10 -101.49
N LEU A 32 25.77 -32.98 -100.53
CA LEU A 32 27.17 -33.36 -100.27
C LEU A 32 27.79 -34.07 -101.48
N LYS A 33 27.00 -34.86 -102.21
CA LYS A 33 27.43 -35.53 -103.44
C LYS A 33 27.57 -34.53 -104.59
N TYR A 34 26.66 -33.57 -104.74
CA TYR A 34 26.77 -32.52 -105.75
C TYR A 34 27.98 -31.60 -105.50
N ALA A 35 28.22 -31.23 -104.23
CA ALA A 35 29.35 -30.40 -103.81
C ALA A 35 30.70 -31.09 -104.07
N LYS A 36 30.83 -32.38 -103.73
CA LYS A 36 32.06 -33.15 -104.01
C LYS A 36 32.40 -33.26 -105.50
N ASN A 37 31.38 -33.21 -106.37
CA ASN A 37 31.53 -33.33 -107.81
C ASN A 37 31.49 -31.98 -108.55
N GLY A 38 31.51 -30.84 -107.83
CA GLY A 38 31.50 -29.49 -108.44
C GLY A 38 30.20 -29.11 -109.17
N MET A 39 29.08 -29.81 -108.93
CA MET A 39 27.81 -29.58 -109.62
C MET A 39 26.98 -28.47 -108.95
N PHE A 40 27.41 -27.22 -109.08
CA PHE A 40 26.79 -26.07 -108.38
C PHE A 40 25.32 -25.81 -108.77
N GLU A 41 24.95 -25.92 -110.04
CA GLU A 41 23.56 -25.72 -110.47
C GLU A 41 22.61 -26.79 -109.90
N ALA A 42 23.08 -28.04 -109.79
CA ALA A 42 22.30 -29.12 -109.18
C ALA A 42 22.06 -28.89 -107.68
N ILE A 43 22.99 -28.23 -106.98
CA ILE A 43 22.80 -27.83 -105.58
C ILE A 43 21.69 -26.79 -105.47
N ILE A 44 21.72 -25.75 -106.31
CA ILE A 44 20.74 -24.65 -106.26
C ILE A 44 19.32 -25.16 -106.57
N ASN A 45 19.18 -26.04 -107.56
CA ASN A 45 17.88 -26.62 -107.90
C ASN A 45 17.38 -27.56 -106.79
N HIS A 46 18.25 -28.44 -106.27
CA HIS A 46 17.90 -29.35 -105.15
C HIS A 46 17.60 -28.58 -103.85
N GLU A 47 18.26 -27.45 -103.62
CA GLU A 47 17.99 -26.55 -102.51
C GLU A 47 16.57 -25.99 -102.58
N ASN A 48 16.20 -25.42 -103.72
CA ASN A 48 14.89 -24.81 -103.89
C ASN A 48 13.75 -25.83 -103.94
N GLU A 49 13.95 -26.98 -104.60
CA GLU A 49 12.89 -27.97 -104.78
C GLU A 49 12.72 -28.91 -103.60
N GLN A 50 13.80 -29.25 -102.88
CA GLN A 50 13.76 -30.29 -101.83
C GLN A 50 14.22 -29.77 -100.47
N ALA A 51 15.39 -29.13 -100.38
CA ALA A 51 15.94 -28.78 -99.06
C ALA A 51 15.14 -27.67 -98.35
N ARG A 52 14.70 -26.62 -99.06
CA ARG A 52 13.93 -25.50 -98.47
C ARG A 52 12.54 -25.92 -97.98
N PRO A 53 11.74 -26.72 -98.71
CA PRO A 53 10.49 -27.24 -98.17
C PRO A 53 10.68 -28.12 -96.92
N LEU A 54 11.73 -28.95 -96.90
CA LEU A 54 12.05 -29.81 -95.75
C LEU A 54 12.52 -29.00 -94.54
N ASP A 55 13.34 -27.97 -94.74
CA ASP A 55 13.74 -27.03 -93.69
C ASP A 55 12.51 -26.30 -93.10
N SER A 56 11.64 -25.78 -93.96
CA SER A 56 10.42 -25.10 -93.53
C SER A 56 9.48 -26.03 -92.76
N ALA A 57 9.36 -27.29 -93.17
CA ALA A 57 8.55 -28.30 -92.50
C ALA A 57 9.11 -28.64 -91.11
N TYR A 58 10.42 -28.83 -91.01
CA TYR A 58 11.11 -29.05 -89.73
C TYR A 58 10.98 -27.84 -88.80
N ASN A 59 11.26 -26.64 -89.30
CA ASN A 59 11.26 -25.42 -88.50
C ASN A 59 9.85 -25.10 -87.95
N LYS A 60 8.79 -25.37 -88.72
CA LYS A 60 7.39 -25.21 -88.26
C LYS A 60 7.08 -26.07 -87.03
N VAL A 61 7.54 -27.32 -87.01
CA VAL A 61 7.34 -28.24 -85.87
C VAL A 61 8.24 -27.87 -84.70
N LEU A 62 9.48 -27.46 -84.99
CA LEU A 62 10.44 -26.98 -84.00
C LEU A 62 9.91 -25.75 -83.25
N LEU A 63 9.40 -24.75 -83.95
CA LEU A 63 8.84 -23.53 -83.35
C LEU A 63 7.63 -23.82 -82.48
N LYS A 64 6.71 -24.70 -82.92
CA LYS A 64 5.60 -25.17 -82.08
C LYS A 64 6.09 -25.86 -80.81
N ALA A 65 7.12 -26.71 -80.93
CA ALA A 65 7.69 -27.40 -79.78
C ALA A 65 8.36 -26.43 -78.81
N ILE A 66 9.05 -25.39 -79.31
CA ILE A 66 9.62 -24.32 -78.49
C ILE A 66 8.51 -23.56 -77.77
N ASP A 67 7.47 -23.10 -78.48
CA ASP A 67 6.37 -22.30 -77.92
C ASP A 67 5.66 -23.03 -76.76
N ILE A 68 5.29 -24.30 -76.95
CA ILE A 68 4.69 -25.13 -75.89
C ILE A 68 5.61 -25.21 -74.66
N ARG A 69 6.92 -25.30 -74.87
CA ARG A 69 7.91 -25.41 -73.78
C ARG A 69 8.08 -24.08 -73.06
N THR A 70 8.17 -22.96 -73.77
CA THR A 70 8.27 -21.61 -73.17
C THR A 70 6.99 -21.22 -72.46
N ALA A 71 5.81 -21.48 -73.06
CA ALA A 71 4.53 -21.24 -72.42
C ALA A 71 4.42 -22.02 -71.09
N ARG A 72 4.81 -23.29 -71.08
CA ARG A 72 4.84 -24.09 -69.85
C ARG A 72 5.86 -23.57 -68.83
N ALA A 73 7.06 -23.21 -69.26
CA ALA A 73 8.08 -22.66 -68.36
C ALA A 73 7.60 -21.36 -67.70
N ASN A 74 6.95 -20.48 -68.47
CA ASN A 74 6.37 -19.24 -67.97
C ASN A 74 5.21 -19.51 -67.00
N GLN A 75 4.29 -20.42 -67.34
CA GLN A 75 3.20 -20.82 -66.44
C GLN A 75 3.71 -21.40 -65.11
N LEU A 76 4.77 -22.23 -65.17
CA LEU A 76 5.37 -22.80 -63.96
C LEU A 76 6.04 -21.73 -63.11
N SER A 77 6.71 -20.76 -63.75
CA SER A 77 7.32 -19.61 -63.07
C SER A 77 6.26 -18.72 -62.41
N GLU A 78 5.16 -18.41 -63.09
CA GLU A 78 4.05 -17.63 -62.55
C GLU A 78 3.40 -18.33 -61.36
N GLN A 79 3.13 -19.64 -61.47
CA GLN A 79 2.60 -20.44 -60.37
C GLN A 79 3.56 -20.49 -59.17
N ALA A 80 4.87 -20.59 -59.42
CA ALA A 80 5.88 -20.52 -58.37
C ALA A 80 5.87 -19.14 -57.68
N HIS A 81 5.81 -18.04 -58.44
CA HIS A 81 5.73 -16.70 -57.87
C HIS A 81 4.47 -16.50 -57.01
N GLN A 82 3.31 -16.95 -57.48
CA GLN A 82 2.06 -16.86 -56.70
C GLN A 82 2.13 -17.66 -55.40
N ARG A 83 2.65 -18.89 -55.45
CA ARG A 83 2.84 -19.72 -54.25
C ARG A 83 3.83 -19.12 -53.27
N THR A 84 4.95 -18.57 -53.77
CA THR A 84 5.96 -17.91 -52.94
C THR A 84 5.39 -16.64 -52.30
N GLN A 85 4.62 -15.83 -53.03
CA GLN A 85 4.00 -14.61 -52.49
C GLN A 85 2.97 -14.93 -51.41
N LEU A 86 2.08 -15.90 -51.64
CA LEU A 86 1.12 -16.35 -50.62
C LEU A 86 1.85 -16.91 -49.39
N GLY A 87 2.87 -17.75 -49.58
CA GLY A 87 3.69 -18.28 -48.49
C GLY A 87 4.38 -17.17 -47.67
N MET A 88 4.94 -16.17 -48.34
CA MET A 88 5.57 -15.01 -47.69
C MET A 88 4.54 -14.17 -46.93
N ALA A 89 3.34 -13.96 -47.49
CA ALA A 89 2.26 -13.25 -46.80
C ALA A 89 1.81 -13.97 -45.53
N PHE A 90 1.66 -15.30 -45.57
CA PHE A 90 1.37 -16.09 -44.36
C PHE A 90 2.49 -16.03 -43.33
N MET A 91 3.76 -16.10 -43.77
CA MET A 91 4.91 -16.02 -42.87
C MET A 91 5.00 -14.65 -42.19
N LEU A 92 4.80 -13.56 -42.93
CA LEU A 92 4.73 -12.21 -42.37
C LEU A 92 3.53 -12.04 -41.44
N GLY A 93 2.36 -12.55 -41.82
CA GLY A 93 1.17 -12.53 -40.98
C GLY A 93 1.37 -13.27 -39.66
N ALA A 94 1.98 -14.47 -39.70
CA ALA A 94 2.32 -15.25 -38.52
C ALA A 94 3.35 -14.53 -37.63
N PHE A 95 4.35 -13.88 -38.23
CA PHE A 95 5.35 -13.10 -37.51
C PHE A 95 4.74 -11.89 -36.79
N VAL A 96 3.89 -11.13 -37.48
CA VAL A 96 3.18 -9.99 -36.88
C VAL A 96 2.24 -10.45 -35.78
N LEU A 97 1.52 -11.56 -35.98
CA LEU A 97 0.64 -12.14 -34.97
C LEU A 97 1.42 -12.61 -33.73
N ALA A 98 2.58 -13.25 -33.93
CA ALA A 98 3.46 -13.64 -32.83
C ALA A 98 3.93 -12.42 -32.02
N LEU A 99 4.40 -11.36 -32.70
CA LEU A 99 4.80 -10.11 -32.03
C LEU A 99 3.62 -9.46 -31.29
N ALA A 100 2.44 -9.43 -31.90
CA ALA A 100 1.24 -8.89 -31.27
C ALA A 100 0.87 -9.67 -29.99
N LEU A 101 0.95 -11.00 -30.02
CA LEU A 101 0.70 -11.85 -28.85
C LEU A 101 1.76 -11.63 -27.76
N THR A 102 3.03 -11.46 -28.12
CA THR A 102 4.10 -11.14 -27.17
C THR A 102 3.85 -9.80 -26.48
N VAL A 103 3.55 -8.76 -27.25
CA VAL A 103 3.24 -7.42 -26.72
C VAL A 103 1.97 -7.44 -25.86
N MET A 104 0.92 -8.13 -26.33
CA MET A 104 -0.33 -8.28 -25.59
C MET A 104 -0.10 -8.98 -24.25
N THR A 105 0.64 -10.10 -24.25
CA THR A 105 0.98 -10.83 -23.01
C THR A 105 1.79 -9.97 -22.06
N PHE A 106 2.77 -9.22 -22.57
CA PHE A 106 3.57 -8.30 -21.76
C PHE A 106 2.73 -7.19 -21.12
N ILE A 107 1.83 -6.57 -21.87
CA ILE A 107 0.93 -5.52 -21.37
C ILE A 107 -0.02 -6.08 -20.31
N VAL A 108 -0.64 -7.25 -20.58
CA VAL A 108 -1.55 -7.90 -19.65
C VAL A 108 -0.81 -8.23 -18.35
N LEU A 109 0.32 -8.95 -18.43
CA LEU A 109 1.09 -9.36 -17.24
C LEU A 109 1.55 -8.15 -16.40
N ARG A 110 2.03 -7.09 -17.06
CA ARG A 110 2.44 -5.87 -16.37
C ARG A 110 1.27 -5.19 -15.65
N ARG A 111 0.08 -5.18 -16.26
CA ARG A 111 -1.11 -4.54 -15.70
C ARG A 111 -1.79 -5.38 -14.62
N THR A 112 -1.82 -6.70 -14.73
CA THR A 112 -2.49 -7.60 -13.77
C THR A 112 -1.59 -8.03 -12.61
N VAL A 113 -0.28 -8.13 -12.80
CA VAL A 113 0.64 -8.63 -11.78
C VAL A 113 1.55 -7.52 -11.25
N ILE A 114 2.34 -6.89 -12.13
CA ILE A 114 3.40 -5.97 -11.70
C ILE A 114 2.84 -4.71 -11.03
N HIS A 115 1.88 -4.03 -11.67
CA HIS A 115 1.29 -2.81 -11.11
C HIS A 115 0.62 -3.02 -9.75
N PRO A 116 -0.25 -4.03 -9.56
CA PRO A 116 -0.86 -4.27 -8.24
C PRO A 116 0.16 -4.67 -7.16
N LEU A 117 1.23 -5.39 -7.51
CA LEU A 117 2.31 -5.71 -6.57
C LEU A 117 3.08 -4.47 -6.14
N LEU A 118 3.37 -3.55 -7.06
CA LEU A 118 4.00 -2.27 -6.72
C LEU A 118 3.13 -1.42 -5.79
N ARG A 119 1.81 -1.39 -6.01
CA ARG A 119 0.88 -0.70 -5.10
C ARG A 119 0.84 -1.36 -3.71
N ALA A 120 0.87 -2.68 -3.67
CA ALA A 120 0.94 -3.41 -2.40
C ALA A 120 2.25 -3.08 -1.65
N ALA A 121 3.38 -3.02 -2.35
CA ALA A 121 4.66 -2.62 -1.77
C ALA A 121 4.63 -1.18 -1.23
N GLN A 122 4.12 -0.21 -2.01
CA GLN A 122 3.95 1.18 -1.57
C GLN A 122 3.06 1.30 -0.32
N ARG A 123 1.98 0.51 -0.24
CA ARG A 123 1.12 0.49 0.95
C ARG A 123 1.87 -0.04 2.17
N ILE A 124 2.68 -1.09 2.01
CA ILE A 124 3.48 -1.65 3.11
C ILE A 124 4.50 -0.62 3.60
N GLU A 125 5.16 0.09 2.67
CA GLU A 125 6.10 1.15 3.00
C GLU A 125 5.43 2.26 3.82
N GLN A 126 4.24 2.70 3.43
CA GLN A 126 3.50 3.75 4.13
C GLN A 126 2.97 3.28 5.51
N ILE A 127 2.54 2.02 5.61
CA ILE A 127 2.21 1.41 6.90
C ILE A 127 3.46 1.38 7.81
N SER A 128 4.65 1.12 7.25
CA SER A 128 5.90 1.10 8.01
C SER A 128 6.34 2.49 8.47
N GLU A 129 5.97 3.54 7.74
CA GLU A 129 6.14 4.94 8.13
C GLU A 129 5.10 5.41 9.15
N GLY A 130 4.09 4.58 9.44
CA GLY A 130 3.00 4.88 10.38
C GLY A 130 1.81 5.62 9.76
N ASP A 131 1.81 5.83 8.44
CA ASP A 131 0.65 6.36 7.74
C ASP A 131 -0.37 5.25 7.47
N LEU A 132 -1.47 5.29 8.22
CA LEU A 132 -2.58 4.35 8.12
C LEU A 132 -3.81 4.97 7.44
N THR A 133 -3.67 6.11 6.77
CA THR A 133 -4.78 6.88 6.18
C THR A 133 -5.07 6.53 4.72
N MET A 134 -4.27 5.67 4.10
CA MET A 134 -4.45 5.28 2.71
C MET A 134 -5.84 4.68 2.44
N PRO A 135 -6.54 5.12 1.38
CA PRO A 135 -7.89 4.65 1.06
C PRO A 135 -7.91 3.16 0.68
N GLU A 136 -9.06 2.53 0.86
CA GLU A 136 -9.28 1.16 0.39
C GLU A 136 -9.39 1.14 -1.15
N GLU A 137 -8.65 0.21 -1.78
CA GLU A 137 -8.71 0.01 -3.23
C GLU A 137 -9.54 -1.23 -3.57
N PRO A 138 -10.31 -1.19 -4.67
CA PRO A 138 -11.04 -2.36 -5.15
C PRO A 138 -10.07 -3.49 -5.51
N THR A 139 -10.27 -4.64 -4.87
CA THR A 139 -9.43 -5.83 -5.05
C THR A 139 -10.08 -6.82 -6.00
N GLY A 140 -9.32 -7.27 -7.00
CA GLY A 140 -9.75 -8.34 -7.90
C GLY A 140 -9.90 -9.70 -7.19
N ARG A 141 -10.42 -10.70 -7.91
CA ARG A 141 -10.61 -12.07 -7.38
C ARG A 141 -9.34 -12.95 -7.41
N SER A 142 -8.25 -12.45 -7.97
CA SER A 142 -6.95 -13.14 -8.01
C SER A 142 -6.29 -13.19 -6.61
N GLU A 143 -5.32 -14.08 -6.45
CA GLU A 143 -4.35 -14.17 -5.35
C GLU A 143 -3.77 -12.81 -4.97
N ILE A 144 -3.48 -11.95 -5.95
CA ILE A 144 -2.91 -10.62 -5.71
C ILE A 144 -3.98 -9.68 -5.12
N GLY A 145 -5.23 -9.84 -5.55
CA GLY A 145 -6.37 -9.15 -4.95
C GLY A 145 -6.65 -9.62 -3.52
N ARG A 146 -6.50 -10.93 -3.24
CA ARG A 146 -6.58 -11.48 -1.88
C ARG A 146 -5.47 -10.92 -0.99
N LEU A 147 -4.24 -10.84 -1.49
CA LEU A 147 -3.11 -10.23 -0.78
C LEU A 147 -3.42 -8.77 -0.41
N SER A 148 -3.86 -7.96 -1.38
CA SER A 148 -4.22 -6.55 -1.11
C SER A 148 -5.36 -6.42 -0.09
N ARG A 149 -6.35 -7.33 -0.11
CA ARG A 149 -7.43 -7.35 0.89
C ARG A 149 -6.92 -7.65 2.29
N HIS A 150 -5.97 -8.58 2.43
CA HIS A 150 -5.33 -8.87 3.71
C HIS A 150 -4.51 -7.67 4.21
N LEU A 151 -3.78 -6.98 3.33
CA LEU A 151 -3.04 -5.75 3.69
C LEU A 151 -3.98 -4.64 4.17
N GLN A 152 -5.13 -4.43 3.51
CA GLN A 152 -6.14 -3.47 3.96
C GLN A 152 -6.72 -3.84 5.34
N THR A 153 -6.90 -5.14 5.58
CA THR A 153 -7.39 -5.63 6.88
C THR A 153 -6.35 -5.43 7.98
N MET A 154 -5.06 -5.66 7.68
CA MET A 154 -3.95 -5.39 8.58
C MET A 154 -3.87 -3.90 8.93
N GLN A 155 -3.97 -3.01 7.94
CA GLN A 155 -4.01 -1.56 8.14
C GLN A 155 -5.17 -1.14 9.06
N ARG A 156 -6.38 -1.66 8.84
CA ARG A 156 -7.54 -1.39 9.70
C ARG A 156 -7.32 -1.83 11.14
N SER A 157 -6.76 -3.03 11.34
CA SER A 157 -6.46 -3.54 12.69
C SER A 157 -5.41 -2.68 13.40
N LEU A 158 -4.34 -2.28 12.69
CA LEU A 158 -3.32 -1.38 13.24
C LEU A 158 -3.92 -0.01 13.61
N ALA A 159 -4.72 0.59 12.72
CA ALA A 159 -5.34 1.89 12.96
C ALA A 159 -6.27 1.84 14.18
N LYS A 160 -7.04 0.75 14.34
CA LYS A 160 -7.87 0.53 15.52
C LYS A 160 -7.03 0.44 16.79
N THR A 161 -5.96 -0.36 16.79
CA THR A 161 -5.08 -0.52 17.96
C THR A 161 -4.45 0.82 18.36
N VAL A 162 -3.92 1.59 17.41
CA VAL A 162 -3.37 2.93 17.67
C VAL A 162 -4.44 3.87 18.21
N GLY A 163 -5.65 3.84 17.64
CA GLY A 163 -6.79 4.62 18.11
C GLY A 163 -7.16 4.31 19.56
N THR A 164 -7.23 3.03 19.92
CA THR A 164 -7.51 2.58 21.29
C THR A 164 -6.41 3.01 22.27
N VAL A 165 -5.14 2.88 21.89
CA VAL A 165 -4.01 3.35 22.73
C VAL A 165 -4.08 4.86 22.94
N ARG A 166 -4.37 5.63 21.89
CA ARG A 166 -4.52 7.10 21.99
C ARG A 166 -5.68 7.48 22.90
N GLN A 167 -6.82 6.82 22.77
CA GLN A 167 -7.97 7.05 23.64
C GLN A 167 -7.65 6.74 25.11
N GLY A 168 -7.00 5.59 25.38
CA GLY A 168 -6.57 5.25 26.73
C GLY A 168 -5.58 6.26 27.31
N ALA A 169 -4.66 6.79 26.51
CA ALA A 169 -3.75 7.85 26.93
C ALA A 169 -4.49 9.17 27.25
N GLU A 170 -5.53 9.52 26.49
CA GLU A 170 -6.36 10.69 26.75
C GLU A 170 -7.18 10.54 28.05
N GLU A 171 -7.73 9.34 28.30
CA GLU A 171 -8.42 9.03 29.56
C GLU A 171 -7.47 9.11 30.76
N ILE A 172 -6.25 8.57 30.64
CA ILE A 172 -5.21 8.70 31.66
C ILE A 172 -4.85 10.18 31.88
N TYR A 173 -4.64 10.94 30.82
CA TYR A 173 -4.30 12.38 30.91
C TYR A 173 -5.39 13.18 31.62
N ARG A 174 -6.66 12.88 31.35
CA ARG A 174 -7.78 13.49 32.07
C ARG A 174 -7.79 13.09 33.54
N GLY A 175 -7.64 11.80 33.85
CA GLY A 175 -7.60 11.32 35.23
C GLY A 175 -6.44 11.91 36.04
N THR A 176 -5.24 12.01 35.45
CA THR A 176 -4.09 12.64 36.12
C THR A 176 -4.28 14.13 36.33
N SER A 177 -4.93 14.83 35.40
CA SER A 177 -5.29 16.25 35.56
C SER A 177 -6.30 16.46 36.71
N GLU A 178 -7.31 15.60 36.82
CA GLU A 178 -8.26 15.61 37.94
C GLU A 178 -7.58 15.30 39.27
N ILE A 179 -6.68 14.30 39.32
CA ILE A 179 -5.89 13.99 40.52
C ILE A 179 -5.00 15.18 40.93
N SER A 180 -4.34 15.84 39.97
CA SER A 180 -3.49 16.99 40.26
C SER A 180 -4.28 18.16 40.84
N ALA A 181 -5.47 18.44 40.29
CA ALA A 181 -6.39 19.42 40.83
C ALA A 181 -6.85 19.04 42.25
N GLY A 182 -7.24 17.78 42.46
CA GLY A 182 -7.64 17.26 43.78
C GLY A 182 -6.52 17.29 44.82
N ASN A 183 -5.28 17.03 44.42
CA ASN A 183 -4.12 17.12 45.31
C ASN A 183 -3.82 18.57 45.72
N THR A 184 -4.05 19.53 44.80
CA THR A 184 -3.92 20.96 45.10
C THR A 184 -4.98 21.41 46.12
N ASP A 185 -6.25 20.99 45.94
CA ASP A 185 -7.32 21.24 46.91
C ASP A 185 -7.02 20.64 48.28
N LEU A 186 -6.56 19.37 48.31
CA LEU A 186 -6.19 18.70 49.55
C LEU A 186 -5.04 19.43 50.26
N SER A 187 -3.99 19.79 49.53
CA SER A 187 -2.86 20.57 50.07
C SER A 187 -3.34 21.89 50.68
N SER A 188 -4.20 22.63 49.97
CA SER A 188 -4.78 23.88 50.48
C SER A 188 -5.59 23.65 51.78
N ARG A 189 -6.37 22.57 51.86
CA ARG A 189 -7.14 22.23 53.07
C ARG A 189 -6.24 21.78 54.22
N THR A 190 -5.16 21.07 53.93
CA THR A 190 -4.16 20.69 54.94
C THR A 190 -3.42 21.92 55.48
N GLU A 191 -3.08 22.89 54.62
CA GLU A 191 -2.52 24.18 55.04
C GLU A 191 -3.50 24.96 55.94
N GLN A 192 -4.77 25.03 55.55
CA GLN A 192 -5.81 25.65 56.39
C GLN A 192 -5.99 24.94 57.74
N GLN A 193 -5.97 23.61 57.76
CA GLN A 193 -6.04 22.83 59.00
C GLN A 193 -4.82 23.04 59.89
N ALA A 194 -3.62 23.07 59.31
CA ALA A 194 -2.39 23.36 60.05
C ALA A 194 -2.46 24.75 60.70
N ALA A 195 -2.91 25.77 59.96
CA ALA A 195 -3.11 27.12 60.49
C ALA A 195 -4.16 27.15 61.62
N ALA A 196 -5.26 26.40 61.49
CA ALA A 196 -6.27 26.30 62.55
C ALA A 196 -5.74 25.61 63.82
N ILE A 197 -4.89 24.60 63.67
CA ILE A 197 -4.23 23.92 64.80
C ILE A 197 -3.24 24.86 65.47
N GLU A 198 -2.45 25.62 64.71
CA GLU A 198 -1.56 26.65 65.27
C GLU A 198 -2.33 27.71 66.06
N GLN A 199 -3.45 28.19 65.50
CA GLN A 199 -4.31 29.16 66.18
C GLN A 199 -4.95 28.57 67.46
N THR A 200 -5.28 27.28 67.45
CA THR A 200 -5.79 26.56 68.64
C THR A 200 -4.70 26.39 69.70
N ALA A 201 -3.48 26.03 69.30
CA ALA A 201 -2.33 25.91 70.20
C ALA A 201 -2.00 27.26 70.84
N ALA A 202 -1.96 28.35 70.06
CA ALA A 202 -1.78 29.71 70.56
C ALA A 202 -2.88 30.12 71.55
N SER A 203 -4.15 29.80 71.23
CA SER A 203 -5.28 30.04 72.14
C SER A 203 -5.17 29.21 73.43
N MET A 204 -4.68 27.98 73.36
CA MET A 204 -4.41 27.13 74.53
C MET A 204 -3.26 27.67 75.39
N GLU A 205 -2.21 28.22 74.77
CA GLU A 205 -1.12 28.90 75.48
C GLU A 205 -1.63 30.15 76.21
N GLU A 206 -2.44 30.97 75.54
CA GLU A 206 -3.05 32.16 76.12
C GLU A 206 -4.00 31.81 77.28
N LEU A 207 -4.85 30.79 77.12
CA LEU A 207 -5.70 30.28 78.19
C LEU A 207 -4.88 29.76 79.37
N THR A 208 -3.82 29.00 79.11
CA THR A 208 -2.94 28.48 80.16
C THR A 208 -2.21 29.60 80.89
N ALA A 209 -1.75 30.64 80.18
CA ALA A 209 -1.16 31.84 80.76
C ALA A 209 -2.17 32.60 81.63
N THR A 210 -3.40 32.77 81.15
CA THR A 210 -4.50 33.41 81.89
C THR A 210 -4.83 32.65 83.16
N VAL A 211 -4.94 31.32 83.09
CA VAL A 211 -5.19 30.46 84.27
C VAL A 211 -4.03 30.55 85.28
N LYS A 212 -2.78 30.54 84.81
CA LYS A 212 -1.60 30.77 85.67
C LYS A 212 -1.63 32.14 86.33
N GLN A 213 -1.99 33.19 85.59
CA GLN A 213 -2.12 34.55 86.11
C GLN A 213 -3.22 34.64 87.17
N LYS A 214 -4.39 34.06 86.91
CA LYS A 214 -5.50 33.99 87.88
C LYS A 214 -5.13 33.21 89.13
N ARG A 215 -4.39 32.09 89.01
CA ARG A 215 -3.85 31.35 90.17
C ARG A 215 -2.86 32.18 91.00
N ARG A 216 -1.93 32.89 90.35
CA ARG A 216 -0.98 33.79 91.06
C ARG A 216 -1.72 34.91 91.78
N GLN A 217 -2.72 35.51 91.14
CA GLN A 217 -3.53 36.55 91.75
C GLN A 217 -4.29 36.03 92.98
N ARG A 218 -4.90 34.84 92.88
CA ARG A 218 -5.56 34.18 94.01
C ARG A 218 -4.60 33.90 95.16
N ALA A 219 -3.41 33.36 94.89
CA ALA A 219 -2.39 33.13 95.91
C ALA A 219 -1.87 34.43 96.55
N SER A 220 -1.77 35.51 95.77
CA SER A 220 -1.40 36.84 96.28
C SER A 220 -2.47 37.42 97.20
N CYS A 221 -3.75 37.30 96.84
CA CYS A 221 -4.88 37.68 97.71
C CYS A 221 -4.87 36.86 99.02
N GLU A 222 -4.60 35.56 98.96
CA GLU A 222 -4.49 34.71 100.15
C GLU A 222 -3.31 35.12 101.05
N TYR A 223 -2.15 35.43 100.46
CA TYR A 223 -1.01 35.96 101.20
C TYR A 223 -1.29 37.35 101.81
N ALA A 224 -2.01 38.23 101.11
CA ALA A 224 -2.44 39.52 101.63
C ALA A 224 -3.44 39.36 102.79
N GLY A 225 -4.43 38.48 102.64
CA GLY A 225 -5.36 38.13 103.72
C GLY A 225 -4.65 37.54 104.95
N GLY A 226 -3.67 36.66 104.73
CA GLY A 226 -2.83 36.10 105.80
C GLY A 226 -1.97 37.15 106.52
N ARG A 227 -1.51 38.21 105.82
CA ARG A 227 -0.84 39.36 106.46
C ARG A 227 -1.82 40.25 107.23
N CYS A 228 -3.04 40.47 106.73
CA CYS A 228 -4.08 41.20 107.46
C CYS A 228 -4.44 40.52 108.79
N VAL A 229 -4.52 39.18 108.81
CA VAL A 229 -4.77 38.42 110.05
C VAL A 229 -3.58 38.49 111.02
N ARG A 230 -2.34 38.55 110.52
CA ARG A 230 -1.14 38.59 111.37
C ARG A 230 -0.81 39.98 111.93
N GLN A 231 -1.32 41.06 111.33
CA GLN A 231 -1.05 42.45 111.75
C GLN A 231 -2.06 43.05 112.72
N GLY A 232 -3.11 42.33 113.13
CA GLY A 232 -3.95 42.72 114.27
C GLY A 232 -4.51 44.15 114.22
N GLN A 233 -5.39 44.44 113.25
CA GLN A 233 -6.24 45.64 113.31
C GLN A 233 -7.72 45.25 113.13
N PRO A 234 -8.59 45.53 114.11
CA PRO A 234 -10.03 45.45 113.93
C PRO A 234 -10.57 46.81 113.48
N GLY A 235 -11.11 46.91 112.26
CA GLY A 235 -11.94 48.06 111.89
C GLY A 235 -12.06 48.38 110.40
N ARG A 236 -13.02 47.74 109.73
CA ARG A 236 -14.10 48.32 108.88
C ARG A 236 -14.51 47.32 107.80
N SER A 237 -15.81 46.98 107.88
CA SER A 237 -16.75 46.43 106.89
C SER A 237 -16.30 46.23 105.43
N ASP A 238 -15.30 45.40 105.14
CA ASP A 238 -15.01 44.90 103.78
C ASP A 238 -14.78 43.37 103.75
N GLY A 239 -15.44 42.65 104.66
CA GLY A 239 -15.42 41.17 104.72
C GLY A 239 -16.18 40.47 103.57
N LEU A 240 -16.81 41.22 102.68
CA LEU A 240 -17.63 40.69 101.58
C LEU A 240 -16.82 40.34 100.32
N TRP A 241 -15.54 40.71 100.25
CA TRP A 241 -14.80 40.69 98.98
C TRP A 241 -14.13 39.36 98.59
N CYS A 242 -14.03 38.39 99.50
CA CYS A 242 -13.34 37.12 99.21
C CYS A 242 -14.28 35.91 99.06
N GLY A 243 -15.48 35.93 99.64
CA GLY A 243 -16.43 34.80 99.59
C GLY A 243 -17.39 34.84 98.41
N GLU A 244 -17.90 36.02 98.07
CA GLU A 244 -18.99 36.17 97.09
C GLU A 244 -18.52 36.10 95.63
N ASN A 245 -17.25 36.43 95.40
CA ASN A 245 -16.65 36.38 94.07
C ASN A 245 -16.36 34.93 93.62
N HIS A 246 -16.21 33.99 94.56
CA HIS A 246 -15.76 32.62 94.28
C HIS A 246 -16.81 31.78 93.53
N GLY A 247 -18.10 32.03 93.80
CA GLY A 247 -19.22 31.40 93.07
C GLY A 247 -19.41 31.95 91.65
N GLN A 248 -19.11 33.23 91.43
CA GLN A 248 -19.16 33.84 90.09
C GLN A 248 -18.02 33.35 89.18
N TYR A 249 -16.81 33.12 89.72
CA TYR A 249 -15.67 32.63 88.92
C TYR A 249 -15.83 31.19 88.43
N LEU A 250 -16.46 30.31 89.20
CA LEU A 250 -16.76 28.95 88.75
C LEU A 250 -17.83 28.96 87.65
N ASN A 251 -18.86 29.80 87.79
CA ASN A 251 -19.88 29.99 86.74
C ASN A 251 -19.30 30.59 85.44
N GLU A 252 -18.38 31.56 85.50
CA GLU A 252 -17.73 32.10 84.28
C GLU A 252 -16.79 31.10 83.60
N LEU A 253 -16.11 30.25 84.36
CA LEU A 253 -15.27 29.17 83.81
C LEU A 253 -16.14 28.06 83.21
N GLU A 254 -17.27 27.72 83.84
CA GLU A 254 -18.23 26.76 83.32
C GLU A 254 -18.92 27.31 82.07
N GLU A 255 -19.30 28.59 82.03
CA GLU A 255 -19.90 29.24 80.86
C GLU A 255 -18.92 29.35 79.67
N LYS A 256 -17.63 29.61 79.92
CA LYS A 256 -16.60 29.61 78.87
C LYS A 256 -16.20 28.20 78.43
N SER A 257 -16.19 27.22 79.33
CA SER A 257 -16.00 25.81 79.01
C SER A 257 -17.15 25.26 78.17
N LEU A 258 -18.40 25.67 78.46
CA LEU A 258 -19.61 25.32 77.71
C LEU A 258 -19.68 25.97 76.32
N LYS A 259 -18.90 27.03 76.09
CA LYS A 259 -18.75 27.70 74.78
C LYS A 259 -17.62 27.12 73.92
N LEU A 260 -16.86 26.12 74.39
CA LEU A 260 -16.02 25.33 73.48
C LEU A 260 -16.95 24.49 72.58
N PRO A 261 -16.89 24.63 71.25
CA PRO A 261 -17.57 23.70 70.38
C PRO A 261 -17.02 22.27 70.63
N PRO A 262 -17.84 21.23 70.61
CA PRO A 262 -17.36 19.85 70.72
C PRO A 262 -16.59 19.51 69.44
N LEU A 263 -15.28 19.80 69.43
CA LEU A 263 -14.37 19.50 68.31
C LEU A 263 -14.20 17.99 68.05
N LEU A 264 -14.87 17.12 68.81
CA LEU A 264 -14.93 15.68 68.62
C LEU A 264 -16.12 15.18 67.77
N THR A 265 -16.97 16.07 67.24
CA THR A 265 -18.15 15.66 66.43
C THR A 265 -18.11 16.04 64.94
N ALA A 266 -17.02 16.62 64.44
CA ALA A 266 -16.89 17.02 63.03
C ALA A 266 -15.84 16.22 62.26
N LEU A 267 -15.75 14.90 62.50
CA LEU A 267 -15.15 13.99 61.52
C LEU A 267 -16.28 13.43 60.64
N PRO A 268 -16.44 13.89 59.38
CA PRO A 268 -17.31 13.20 58.45
C PRO A 268 -16.66 11.85 58.10
N SER A 269 -17.08 10.78 58.76
CA SER A 269 -16.87 9.41 58.32
C SER A 269 -17.73 9.14 57.08
N ARG A 270 -17.29 9.65 55.91
CA ARG A 270 -17.82 9.16 54.64
C ARG A 270 -17.03 7.94 54.22
N PRO A 271 -17.68 6.79 53.95
CA PRO A 271 -16.99 5.64 53.39
C PRO A 271 -16.48 5.98 51.99
N ILE A 272 -15.20 5.72 51.75
CA ILE A 272 -14.57 5.79 50.44
C ILE A 272 -15.16 4.66 49.61
N SER A 273 -16.13 4.97 48.74
CA SER A 273 -16.59 4.03 47.72
C SER A 273 -15.64 4.11 46.52
N TRP A 274 -14.74 3.13 46.42
CA TRP A 274 -14.06 2.85 45.16
C TRP A 274 -15.03 2.07 44.27
N ARG A 275 -15.44 2.65 43.15
CA ARG A 275 -16.12 1.95 42.06
C ARG A 275 -15.50 2.38 40.74
#